data_AF-A0A9D4CK45-F1
#
_entry.id   AF-A0A9D4CK45-F1
#
_cell.length_a   1.000
_cell.length_b   1.000
_cell.length_c   1.000
_cell.angle_alpha   90.00
_cell.angle_beta   90.00
_cell.angle_gamma   90.00
#
_symmetry.space_group_name_H-M   'P 1'
#
loop_
_entity.id
_entity.type
_entity.pdbx_description
1 polymer ?
#
loop_
_entity_poly.entity_id
_entity_poly.type
_entity_poly.pdbx_seq_one_letter_code
_entity_poly.pdbx_strand_id
1 'polypeptide(L)'
;MSYKTAKRDFRRAHRKAANGNMMQLNREIDESAEMNTNDFWKQVNTRRMAYNCNNSTSGIKFGEIVHRDQKAITEQWGFYFERLYSPSNSEHFDDIWRDHVSQNVGQLRETLIPDNNATVMPEGIERCIRSCPNGKAPGYDGITYKHLKPVASAISPL
;
A
#
# COMPACT_ATOMS: atom_id res chain seq x y z
N MET A 1 39.17 -37.01 -12.45
CA MET A 1 38.43 -35.97 -11.70
C MET A 1 37.83 -36.58 -10.44
N SER A 2 38.02 -35.96 -9.27
CA SER A 2 37.46 -36.45 -7.99
C SER A 2 35.96 -36.12 -7.88
N TYR A 3 35.14 -37.10 -7.50
CA TYR A 3 33.67 -36.97 -7.33
C TYR A 3 33.26 -35.74 -6.50
N LYS A 4 34.03 -35.40 -5.45
CA LYS A 4 33.77 -34.24 -4.60
C LYS A 4 33.86 -32.92 -5.37
N THR A 5 34.80 -32.81 -6.29
CA THR A 5 34.99 -31.64 -7.16
C THR A 5 33.83 -31.51 -8.13
N ALA A 6 33.44 -32.59 -8.81
CA ALA A 6 32.31 -32.59 -9.74
C ALA A 6 30.99 -32.22 -9.04
N LYS A 7 30.74 -32.76 -7.83
CA LYS A 7 29.55 -32.42 -7.03
C LYS A 7 29.52 -30.96 -6.61
N ARG A 8 30.66 -30.40 -6.22
CA ARG A 8 30.80 -28.98 -5.86
C ARG A 8 30.50 -28.09 -7.07
N ASP A 9 31.08 -28.42 -8.22
CA ASP A 9 30.97 -27.62 -9.43
C ASP A 9 29.53 -27.67 -9.98
N PHE A 10 28.88 -28.84 -9.93
CA PHE A 10 27.46 -28.98 -10.21
C PHE A 10 26.59 -28.11 -9.30
N ARG A 11 26.80 -28.15 -7.97
CA ARG A 11 26.06 -27.31 -7.02
C ARG A 11 26.29 -25.83 -7.25
N ARG A 12 27.49 -25.42 -7.67
CA ARG A 12 27.82 -24.04 -8.02
C ARG A 12 27.09 -23.61 -9.29
N ALA A 13 27.15 -24.43 -10.34
CA ALA A 13 26.44 -24.18 -11.59
C ALA A 13 24.92 -24.10 -11.39
N HIS A 14 24.36 -25.02 -10.61
CA HIS A 14 22.94 -25.04 -10.27
C HIS A 14 22.51 -23.77 -9.52
N ARG A 15 23.26 -23.36 -8.48
CA ARG A 15 22.97 -22.11 -7.75
C ARG A 15 23.09 -20.88 -8.66
N LYS A 16 24.09 -20.85 -9.55
CA LYS A 16 24.24 -19.75 -10.51
C LYS A 16 23.05 -19.67 -11.46
N ALA A 17 22.60 -20.80 -12.01
CA ALA A 17 21.45 -20.87 -12.88
C ALA A 17 20.14 -20.50 -12.15
N ALA A 18 19.93 -21.02 -10.94
CA ALA A 18 18.77 -20.70 -10.12
C ALA A 18 18.71 -19.21 -9.76
N ASN A 19 19.83 -18.61 -9.36
CA ASN A 19 19.90 -17.18 -9.08
C ASN A 19 19.65 -16.33 -10.33
N GLY A 20 20.23 -16.72 -11.48
CA GLY A 20 20.01 -16.03 -12.75
C GLY A 20 18.53 -16.04 -13.15
N ASN A 21 17.88 -17.20 -13.03
CA ASN A 21 16.44 -17.34 -13.29
C ASN A 21 15.62 -16.45 -12.32
N MET A 22 15.94 -16.46 -11.03
CA MET A 22 15.25 -15.61 -10.04
C MET A 22 15.38 -14.12 -10.35
N MET A 23 16.59 -13.67 -10.73
CA MET A 23 16.82 -12.27 -11.11
C MET A 23 16.01 -11.86 -12.34
N GLN A 24 15.99 -12.70 -13.37
CA GLN A 24 15.20 -12.46 -14.58
C GLN A 24 13.70 -12.38 -14.24
N LEU A 25 13.22 -13.34 -13.47
CA LEU A 25 11.83 -13.41 -13.03
C LEU A 25 11.41 -12.19 -12.18
N ASN A 26 12.29 -11.64 -11.36
CA ASN A 26 12.00 -10.41 -10.60
C ASN A 26 11.96 -9.19 -11.52
N ARG A 27 12.91 -9.09 -12.46
CA ARG A 27 12.93 -8.02 -13.45
C ARG A 27 11.66 -8.00 -14.30
N GLU A 28 11.16 -9.15 -14.74
CA GLU A 28 9.90 -9.25 -15.50
C GLU A 28 8.67 -8.80 -14.68
N ILE A 29 8.67 -9.06 -13.36
CA ILE A 29 7.65 -8.53 -12.44
C ILE A 29 7.75 -7.01 -12.36
N ASP A 30 8.95 -6.47 -12.18
CA ASP A 30 9.14 -5.02 -12.06
C ASP A 30 8.74 -4.30 -13.36
N GLU A 31 9.11 -4.85 -14.52
CA GLU A 31 8.70 -4.33 -15.83
C GLU A 31 7.17 -4.40 -16.00
N SER A 32 6.54 -5.51 -15.63
CA SER A 32 5.08 -5.65 -15.74
C SER A 32 4.31 -4.75 -14.76
N ALA A 33 4.87 -4.43 -13.59
CA ALA A 33 4.29 -3.49 -12.63
C ALA A 33 4.11 -2.08 -13.21
N GLU A 34 5.04 -1.67 -14.08
CA GLU A 34 5.03 -0.36 -14.74
C GLU A 34 4.15 -0.34 -16.00
N MET A 35 4.00 -1.49 -16.70
CA MET A 35 3.34 -1.53 -18.01
C MET A 35 1.90 -2.05 -18.00
N ASN A 36 1.60 -3.10 -17.21
CA ASN A 36 0.28 -3.75 -17.22
C ASN A 36 -0.07 -4.37 -15.87
N THR A 37 -1.00 -3.71 -15.15
CA THR A 37 -1.50 -4.17 -13.86
C THR A 37 -2.03 -5.61 -13.87
N ASN A 38 -2.72 -6.03 -14.94
CA ASN A 38 -3.31 -7.37 -15.00
C ASN A 38 -2.23 -8.45 -15.13
N ASP A 39 -1.21 -8.20 -15.95
CA ASP A 39 -0.09 -9.13 -16.12
C ASP A 39 0.77 -9.20 -14.87
N PHE A 40 1.03 -8.05 -14.22
CA PHE A 40 1.70 -8.00 -12.92
C PHE A 40 0.99 -8.88 -11.90
N TRP A 41 -0.32 -8.69 -11.68
CA TRP A 41 -1.06 -9.49 -10.70
C TRP A 41 -1.17 -10.96 -11.10
N LYS A 42 -1.23 -11.28 -12.40
CA LYS A 42 -1.17 -12.68 -12.85
C LYS A 42 0.17 -13.33 -12.49
N GLN A 43 1.29 -12.65 -12.71
CA GLN A 43 2.63 -13.13 -12.36
C GLN A 43 2.84 -13.24 -10.84
N VAL A 44 2.36 -12.26 -10.07
CA VAL A 44 2.40 -12.28 -8.60
C VAL A 44 1.54 -13.40 -8.04
N ASN A 45 0.29 -13.56 -8.50
CA ASN A 45 -0.65 -14.54 -7.96
C ASN A 45 -0.24 -15.98 -8.29
N THR A 46 0.30 -16.23 -9.48
CA THR A 46 0.83 -17.56 -9.85
C THR A 46 1.97 -18.00 -8.93
N ARG A 47 2.86 -17.07 -8.53
CA ARG A 47 3.93 -17.35 -7.55
C ARG A 47 3.42 -17.45 -6.12
N ARG A 48 2.45 -16.62 -5.74
CA ARG A 48 1.82 -16.66 -4.41
C ARG A 48 1.09 -17.99 -4.17
N MET A 49 0.45 -18.57 -5.19
CA MET A 49 -0.16 -19.91 -5.10
C MET A 49 0.89 -21.01 -4.86
N ALA A 50 2.08 -20.90 -5.46
CA ALA A 50 3.19 -21.83 -5.22
C ALA A 50 3.83 -21.68 -3.82
N TYR A 51 3.70 -20.51 -3.18
CA TYR A 51 4.16 -20.26 -1.82
C TYR A 51 3.11 -20.63 -0.75
N ASN A 52 1.83 -20.37 -1.02
CA ASN A 52 0.72 -20.60 -0.10
C ASN A 52 0.33 -22.06 0.08
N CYS A 53 0.80 -22.98 -0.77
CA CYS A 53 0.52 -24.41 -0.61
C CYS A 53 1.26 -25.04 0.59
N ASN A 54 2.29 -24.40 1.15
CA ASN A 54 3.17 -25.03 2.16
C ASN A 54 3.36 -24.26 3.47
N ASN A 55 2.90 -23.01 3.61
CA ASN A 55 3.13 -22.24 4.83
C ASN A 55 1.81 -21.71 5.41
N SER A 56 1.45 -22.21 6.58
CA SER A 56 0.47 -21.57 7.46
C SER A 56 1.03 -20.23 7.92
N THR A 57 0.75 -19.16 7.19
CA THR A 57 1.06 -17.80 7.64
C THR A 57 0.40 -17.52 8.98
N SER A 58 1.13 -16.84 9.87
CA SER A 58 0.63 -16.37 11.16
C SER A 58 -0.64 -15.56 10.95
N GLY A 59 -1.74 -15.98 11.58
CA GLY A 59 -3.01 -15.26 11.51
C GLY A 59 -3.11 -14.18 12.58
N ILE A 60 -3.94 -13.16 12.35
CA ILE A 60 -4.30 -12.17 13.35
C ILE A 60 -5.60 -12.62 14.02
N LYS A 61 -5.62 -12.58 15.36
CA LYS A 61 -6.80 -12.91 16.16
C LYS A 61 -7.61 -11.65 16.44
N PHE A 62 -8.86 -11.62 15.98
CA PHE A 62 -9.85 -10.62 16.36
C PHE A 62 -10.97 -11.32 17.14
N GLY A 63 -11.13 -10.97 18.42
CA GLY A 63 -12.02 -11.72 19.32
C GLY A 63 -11.55 -13.17 19.49
N GLU A 64 -12.41 -14.14 19.19
CA GLU A 64 -12.08 -15.57 19.24
C GLU A 64 -11.64 -16.15 17.89
N ILE A 65 -11.77 -15.39 16.80
CA ILE A 65 -11.54 -15.87 15.43
C ILE A 65 -10.14 -15.48 14.95
N VAL A 66 -9.43 -16.43 14.34
CA VAL A 66 -8.11 -16.20 13.74
C VAL A 66 -8.26 -16.03 12.23
N HIS A 67 -8.00 -14.83 11.73
CA HIS A 67 -8.02 -14.50 10.32
C HIS A 67 -6.62 -14.69 9.71
N ARG A 68 -6.53 -15.50 8.65
CA ARG A 68 -5.30 -15.74 7.87
C ARG A 68 -5.38 -15.23 6.44
N ASP A 69 -6.60 -14.98 5.96
CA ASP A 69 -6.83 -14.40 4.65
C ASP A 69 -6.56 -12.90 4.67
N GLN A 70 -5.88 -12.40 3.64
CA GLN A 70 -5.47 -11.00 3.54
C GLN A 70 -6.69 -10.07 3.49
N LYS A 71 -7.73 -10.43 2.71
CA LYS A 71 -8.93 -9.60 2.58
C LYS A 71 -9.66 -9.54 3.91
N ALA A 72 -9.83 -10.68 4.56
CA ALA A 72 -10.43 -10.75 5.89
C ALA A 72 -9.65 -9.92 6.93
N ILE A 73 -8.31 -9.94 6.90
CA ILE A 73 -7.49 -9.11 7.80
C ILE A 73 -7.71 -7.62 7.53
N THR A 74 -7.70 -7.19 6.26
CA THR A 74 -7.95 -5.79 5.90
C THR A 74 -9.33 -5.32 6.34
N GLU A 75 -10.36 -6.13 6.14
CA GLU A 75 -11.73 -5.82 6.57
C GLU A 75 -11.82 -5.67 8.10
N GLN A 76 -11.19 -6.56 8.87
CA GLN A 76 -11.20 -6.48 10.33
C GLN A 76 -10.47 -5.24 10.85
N TRP A 77 -9.38 -4.82 10.21
CA TRP A 77 -8.75 -3.53 10.50
C TRP A 77 -9.68 -2.36 10.19
N GLY A 78 -10.43 -2.43 9.08
CA GLY A 78 -11.47 -1.47 8.74
C GLY A 78 -12.48 -1.31 9.87
N PHE A 79 -13.09 -2.42 10.31
CA PHE A 79 -14.05 -2.40 11.41
C PHE A 79 -13.46 -1.94 12.74
N TYR A 80 -12.21 -2.31 13.03
CA TYR A 80 -11.51 -1.88 14.23
C TYR A 80 -11.37 -0.35 14.26
N PHE A 81 -10.87 0.26 13.18
CA PHE A 81 -10.69 1.70 13.12
C PHE A 81 -12.02 2.45 13.01
N GLU A 82 -12.99 1.91 12.26
CA GLU A 82 -14.34 2.46 12.24
C GLU A 82 -14.93 2.53 13.65
N ARG A 83 -14.80 1.46 14.44
CA ARG A 83 -15.26 1.45 15.83
C ARG A 83 -14.45 2.38 16.73
N LEU A 84 -13.13 2.49 16.52
CA LEU A 84 -12.25 3.37 17.28
C LEU A 84 -12.59 4.85 17.07
N TYR A 85 -12.94 5.23 15.83
CA TYR A 85 -13.25 6.60 15.47
C TYR A 85 -14.76 6.91 15.48
N SER A 86 -15.61 5.91 15.66
CA SER A 86 -17.03 6.11 15.87
C SER A 86 -17.24 6.84 17.21
N PRO A 87 -17.99 7.95 17.23
CA PRO A 87 -18.28 8.66 18.47
C PRO A 87 -18.95 7.72 19.47
N SER A 88 -18.24 7.39 20.56
CA SER A 88 -18.81 6.63 21.67
C SER A 88 -19.41 7.60 22.68
N ASN A 89 -20.68 7.44 23.02
CA ASN A 89 -21.29 8.10 24.17
C ASN A 89 -20.86 7.40 25.47
N SER A 90 -19.55 7.35 25.72
CA SER A 90 -19.01 6.80 26.96
C SER A 90 -19.23 7.81 28.08
N GLU A 91 -19.83 7.38 29.20
CA GLU A 91 -19.94 8.21 30.41
C GLU A 91 -18.55 8.56 31.00
N HIS A 92 -17.50 7.87 30.58
CA HIS A 92 -16.11 8.15 30.95
C HIS A 92 -15.36 8.97 29.90
N PHE A 93 -16.05 9.44 28.86
CA PHE A 93 -15.43 10.36 27.91
C PHE A 93 -15.19 11.70 28.60
N ASP A 94 -13.94 12.18 28.53
CA ASP A 94 -13.56 13.44 29.17
C ASP A 94 -14.00 14.62 28.29
N ASP A 95 -15.24 15.04 28.52
CA ASP A 95 -15.85 16.18 27.84
C ASP A 95 -15.02 17.46 28.01
N ILE A 96 -14.43 17.64 29.20
CA ILE A 96 -13.62 18.81 29.55
C ILE A 96 -12.35 18.83 28.70
N TRP A 97 -11.66 17.69 28.57
CA TRP A 97 -10.48 17.58 27.71
C TRP A 97 -10.81 17.79 26.24
N ARG A 98 -11.93 17.23 25.76
CA ARG A 98 -12.40 17.43 24.38
C ARG A 98 -12.68 18.91 24.09
N ASP A 99 -13.32 19.61 25.01
CA ASP A 99 -13.60 21.04 24.87
C ASP A 99 -12.31 21.87 24.91
N HIS A 100 -11.37 21.52 25.81
CA HIS A 100 -10.06 22.15 25.89
C HIS A 100 -9.26 21.99 24.58
N VAL A 101 -9.18 20.77 24.03
CA VAL A 101 -8.50 20.51 22.75
C VAL A 101 -9.20 21.24 21.61
N SER A 102 -10.54 21.23 21.56
CA SER A 102 -11.30 21.92 20.52
C SER A 102 -11.06 23.44 20.55
N GLN A 103 -11.02 24.03 21.74
CA GLN A 103 -10.72 25.44 21.93
C GLN A 103 -9.28 25.79 21.50
N ASN A 104 -8.30 24.97 21.90
CA ASN A 104 -6.90 25.17 21.50
C ASN A 104 -6.72 25.04 19.98
N VAL A 105 -7.37 24.07 19.34
CA VAL A 105 -7.34 23.91 17.88
C VAL A 105 -8.01 25.08 17.18
N GLY A 106 -9.13 25.59 17.71
CA GLY A 106 -9.78 26.80 17.22
C GLY A 106 -8.85 28.01 17.27
N GLN A 107 -8.21 28.25 18.41
CA GLN A 107 -7.24 29.33 18.59
C GLN A 107 -6.00 29.18 17.70
N LEU A 108 -5.50 27.95 17.55
CA LEU A 108 -4.39 27.66 16.62
C LEU A 108 -4.79 28.01 15.19
N ARG A 109 -6.02 27.68 14.78
CA ARG A 109 -6.52 27.97 13.43
C ARG A 109 -6.69 29.46 13.16
N GLU A 110 -7.05 30.23 14.18
CA GLU A 110 -7.13 31.70 14.11
C GLU A 110 -5.76 32.37 14.09
N THR A 111 -4.74 31.74 14.69
CA THR A 111 -3.36 32.25 14.74
C THR A 111 -2.49 31.75 13.60
N LEU A 112 -2.92 30.72 12.86
CA LEU A 112 -2.28 30.26 11.64
C LEU A 112 -2.46 31.31 10.56
N ILE A 113 -1.42 32.11 10.35
CA ILE A 113 -1.27 32.94 9.15
C ILE A 113 -1.00 31.98 7.99
N PRO A 114 -1.84 31.96 6.94
CA PRO A 114 -1.56 31.17 5.75
C PRO A 114 -0.20 31.58 5.19
N ASP A 115 0.72 30.62 5.10
CA ASP A 115 1.99 30.84 4.42
C ASP A 115 1.73 30.98 2.92
N ASN A 116 1.55 32.21 2.46
CA ASN A 116 1.34 32.54 1.07
C ASN A 116 2.63 32.45 0.22
N ASN A 117 3.76 32.01 0.79
CA ASN A 117 4.98 31.77 0.02
C ASN A 117 4.92 30.51 -0.84
N ALA A 118 3.95 29.62 -0.60
CA ALA A 118 3.75 28.40 -1.37
C ALA A 118 2.43 28.46 -2.14
N THR A 119 2.36 29.32 -3.16
CA THR A 119 1.24 29.31 -4.09
C THR A 119 1.34 28.09 -4.99
N VAL A 120 0.59 27.03 -4.69
CA VAL A 120 0.43 25.90 -5.59
C VAL A 120 -0.60 26.28 -6.64
N MET A 121 -0.13 26.66 -7.83
CA MET A 121 -1.00 27.00 -8.95
C MET A 121 -1.84 25.77 -9.36
N PRO A 122 -3.16 25.90 -9.54
CA PRO A 122 -4.03 24.81 -10.02
C PRO A 122 -3.50 24.15 -11.30
N GLU A 123 -2.89 24.92 -12.19
CA GLU A 123 -2.28 24.45 -13.45
C GLU A 123 -1.06 23.54 -13.18
N GLY A 124 -0.33 23.79 -12.09
CA GLY A 124 0.76 22.94 -11.64
C GLY A 124 0.26 21.59 -11.15
N ILE A 125 -0.81 21.60 -10.35
CA ILE A 125 -1.48 20.38 -9.86
C ILE A 125 -2.02 19.57 -11.03
N GLU A 126 -2.71 20.21 -11.96
CA GLU A 126 -3.28 19.55 -13.14
C GLU A 126 -2.18 18.93 -14.01
N ARG A 127 -1.08 19.66 -14.25
CA ARG A 127 0.08 19.15 -15.00
C ARG A 127 0.68 17.91 -14.32
N CYS A 128 0.84 17.95 -13.00
CA CYS A 128 1.33 16.81 -12.23
C CYS A 128 0.41 15.60 -12.35
N ILE A 129 -0.91 15.78 -12.18
CA ILE A 129 -1.89 14.68 -12.28
C ILE A 129 -1.95 14.10 -13.70
N ARG A 130 -1.88 14.95 -14.74
CA ARG A 130 -1.84 14.49 -16.14
C ARG A 130 -0.56 13.71 -16.46
N SER A 131 0.57 14.09 -15.86
CA SER A 131 1.85 13.38 -16.02
C SER A 131 1.89 12.01 -15.34
N CYS A 132 0.93 11.70 -14.46
CA CYS A 132 0.90 10.41 -13.77
C CYS A 132 0.65 9.24 -14.76
N PRO A 133 1.44 8.16 -14.65
CA PRO A 133 1.35 7.02 -15.54
C PRO A 133 0.01 6.29 -15.44
N ASN A 134 -0.48 5.81 -16.58
CA ASN A 134 -1.68 4.98 -16.66
C ASN A 134 -1.30 3.51 -16.46
N GLY A 135 -2.12 2.76 -15.71
CA GLY A 135 -1.94 1.30 -15.60
C GLY A 135 -0.83 0.85 -14.65
N LYS A 136 -0.24 1.78 -13.89
CA LYS A 136 0.64 1.44 -12.78
C LYS A 136 -0.17 0.80 -11.64
N ALA A 137 0.34 -0.31 -11.11
CA ALA A 137 -0.27 -0.99 -9.98
C ALA A 137 -0.28 -0.09 -8.73
N PRO A 138 -1.31 -0.21 -7.86
CA PRO A 138 -1.34 0.54 -6.61
C PRO A 138 -0.25 0.04 -5.65
N GLY A 139 0.16 0.91 -4.72
CA GLY A 139 0.99 0.52 -3.59
C GLY A 139 0.21 -0.31 -2.56
N TYR A 140 0.80 -0.47 -1.36
CA TYR A 140 0.15 -1.18 -0.26
C TYR A 140 -1.18 -0.54 0.20
N ASP A 141 -1.38 0.74 -0.11
CA ASP A 141 -2.59 1.51 0.16
C ASP A 141 -3.75 1.23 -0.81
N GLY A 142 -3.51 0.50 -1.91
CA GLY A 142 -4.53 0.23 -2.92
C GLY A 142 -4.88 1.43 -3.80
N ILE A 143 -4.17 2.56 -3.68
CA ILE A 143 -4.46 3.78 -4.42
C ILE A 143 -3.68 3.79 -5.75
N THR A 144 -4.39 3.88 -6.88
CA THR A 144 -3.80 4.08 -8.21
C THR A 144 -3.90 5.54 -8.63
N TYR A 145 -3.06 5.95 -9.59
CA TYR A 145 -3.17 7.27 -10.21
C TYR A 145 -4.53 7.53 -10.88
N LYS A 146 -5.29 6.47 -11.21
CA LYS A 146 -6.65 6.60 -11.74
C LYS A 146 -7.62 7.21 -10.73
N HIS A 147 -7.35 7.09 -9.42
CA HIS A 147 -8.15 7.74 -8.39
C HIS A 147 -7.89 9.25 -8.28
N LEU A 148 -6.73 9.72 -8.75
CA LEU A 148 -6.34 11.14 -8.71
C LEU A 148 -6.82 11.91 -9.95
N LYS A 149 -6.95 11.23 -11.10
CA LYS A 149 -7.34 11.87 -12.38
C LYS A 149 -8.72 12.53 -12.37
N PRO A 150 -9.77 11.97 -11.74
CA PRO A 150 -11.07 12.65 -11.61
C PRO A 150 -11.03 13.93 -10.78
N VAL A 151 -10.08 14.02 -9.84
CA VAL A 151 -9.92 15.19 -8.96
C VAL A 151 -9.35 16.39 -9.73
N ALA A 152 -8.50 16.15 -10.73
CA ALA A 152 -7.98 17.22 -11.60
C ALA A 152 -9.11 17.97 -12.33
N SER A 153 -10.15 17.26 -12.80
CA SER A 153 -11.31 17.89 -13.45
C SER A 153 -12.23 18.66 -12.49
N ALA A 154 -12.13 18.42 -11.19
CA ALA A 154 -12.91 19.13 -10.17
C ALA A 154 -12.22 20.39 -9.64
N ILE A 155 -10.91 20.56 -9.93
CA ILE A 155 -10.11 21.71 -9.50
C ILE A 155 -10.20 22.88 -10.52
N SER A 156 -10.76 22.66 -11.72
CA SER A 156 -11.15 23.78 -12.60
C SER A 156 -12.29 24.57 -11.96
N PRO A 157 -12.09 25.84 -11.60
CA PRO A 157 -13.18 26.71 -11.20
C PRO A 157 -13.95 27.16 -12.45
N LEU A 158 -15.24 27.45 -12.25
CA LEU A 158 -15.99 28.42 -13.05
C LEU A 158 -15.26 29.77 -13.09
#